data_AF-A0A527CUK7-F1
#
_entry.id   AF-A0A527CUK7-F1
#
_cell.length_a   1.000
_cell.length_b   1.000
_cell.length_c   1.000
_cell.angle_alpha   90.00
_cell.angle_beta   90.00
_cell.angle_gamma   90.00
#
_symmetry.space_group_name_H-M   'P 1'
#
loop_
_entity.id
_entity.type
_entity.pdbx_description
1 polymer ?
#
loop_
_entity_poly.entity_id
_entity_poly.type
_entity_poly.pdbx_seq_one_letter_code
_entity_poly.pdbx_strand_id
1 'polypeptide(L)'
;EVEYQDYESDTIWAKFPVASLVRPIDDGETKLTEGALDLLQAHVVIWTTTPWTIPGNRAVNYSPRINYGLYEVTAAENAFGPQPGEKLIFADALAEDASAKAKVTLNRLR
;
A
#
# COMPACT_ATOMS: atom_id res chain seq x y z
N GLU A 1 24.95 -5.40 27.04
CA GLU A 1 25.44 -4.67 25.85
C GLU A 1 24.81 -5.30 24.62
N VAL A 2 24.52 -4.51 23.58
CA VAL A 2 23.99 -5.01 22.31
C VAL A 2 25.03 -4.70 21.25
N GLU A 3 25.53 -5.73 20.58
CA GLU A 3 26.48 -5.61 19.48
C GLU A 3 25.75 -5.81 18.14
N TYR A 4 26.06 -4.99 17.15
CA TYR A 4 25.49 -5.08 15.81
C TYR A 4 26.33 -6.00 14.92
N GLN A 5 25.66 -6.83 14.12
CA GLN A 5 26.28 -7.68 13.12
C GLN A 5 25.49 -7.61 11.81
N ASP A 6 26.19 -7.82 10.70
CA ASP A 6 25.55 -7.90 9.39
C ASP A 6 24.68 -9.16 9.31
N TYR A 7 23.45 -8.98 8.84
CA TYR A 7 22.48 -10.06 8.69
C TYR A 7 21.62 -9.82 7.44
N GLU A 8 21.50 -10.85 6.61
CA GLU A 8 20.59 -10.84 5.47
C GLU A 8 19.17 -11.11 5.97
N SER A 9 18.28 -10.13 5.80
CA SER A 9 16.89 -10.22 6.26
C SER A 9 15.95 -10.52 5.10
N ASP A 10 15.00 -11.43 5.34
CA ASP A 10 13.85 -11.58 4.46
C ASP A 10 13.04 -10.28 4.43
N THR A 11 12.61 -9.86 3.25
CA THR A 11 11.75 -8.69 3.10
C THR A 11 10.49 -9.04 2.34
N ILE A 12 9.38 -8.44 2.75
CA ILE A 12 8.09 -8.64 2.09
C ILE A 12 7.40 -7.30 1.85
N TRP A 13 6.57 -7.28 0.81
CA TRP A 13 5.49 -6.31 0.68
C TRP A 13 4.17 -6.99 1.06
N ALA A 14 3.43 -6.39 1.98
CA ALA A 14 2.11 -6.87 2.40
C ALA A 14 1.07 -5.83 2.02
N LYS A 15 -0.07 -6.28 1.47
CA LYS A 15 -1.17 -5.42 1.07
C LYS A 15 -2.39 -5.65 1.97
N PHE A 16 -2.99 -4.57 2.46
CA PHE A 16 -4.15 -4.57 3.33
C PHE A 16 -5.35 -3.93 2.62
N PRO A 17 -6.49 -4.62 2.47
CA PRO A 17 -7.64 -4.06 1.79
C PRO A 17 -8.25 -2.90 2.60
N VAL A 18 -8.69 -1.86 1.91
CA VAL A 18 -9.49 -0.78 2.53
C VAL A 18 -10.92 -1.28 2.70
N ALA A 19 -11.23 -1.78 3.89
CA ALA A 19 -12.52 -2.43 4.16
C ALA A 19 -13.70 -1.45 4.28
N SER A 20 -13.45 -0.21 4.71
CA SER A 20 -14.48 0.80 4.88
C SER A 20 -13.90 2.21 4.85
N LEU A 21 -14.74 3.18 4.51
CA LEU A 21 -14.40 4.60 4.59
C LEU A 21 -15.06 5.15 5.85
N VAL A 22 -14.25 5.52 6.83
CA VAL A 22 -14.72 6.20 8.03
C VAL A 22 -14.64 7.70 7.78
N ARG A 23 -15.79 8.38 7.83
CA ARG A 23 -15.86 9.85 7.72
C ARG A 23 -15.64 10.47 9.11
N PRO A 24 -14.91 11.59 9.21
CA PRO A 24 -15.01 12.46 10.37
C PRO A 24 -16.48 12.86 10.57
N ILE A 25 -16.94 12.87 11.82
CA ILE A 25 -18.26 13.37 12.20
C ILE A 25 -18.17 14.90 12.14
N ASP A 26 -18.34 15.47 10.96
CA ASP A 26 -18.68 16.88 10.81
C ASP A 26 -20.15 16.95 10.37
N ASP A 27 -20.91 17.90 10.94
CA ASP A 27 -22.38 18.07 10.85
C ASP A 27 -22.95 18.34 9.44
N GLY A 28 -22.18 18.08 8.38
CA GLY A 28 -22.56 18.31 6.99
C GLY A 28 -22.84 17.01 6.20
N GLU A 29 -23.87 17.07 5.33
CA GLU A 29 -24.11 16.09 4.28
C GLU A 29 -22.99 16.13 3.22
N THR A 30 -21.83 15.55 3.48
CA THR A 30 -20.84 15.30 2.43
C THR A 30 -21.25 14.04 1.66
N LYS A 31 -21.68 14.20 0.40
CA LYS A 31 -21.87 13.07 -0.51
C LYS A 31 -20.55 12.31 -0.67
N LEU A 32 -20.61 10.98 -0.67
CA LEU A 32 -19.48 10.16 -1.10
C LEU A 32 -19.13 10.55 -2.54
N THR A 33 -17.97 11.18 -2.73
CA THR A 33 -17.45 11.46 -4.06
C THR A 33 -17.10 10.13 -4.75
N GLU A 34 -17.23 10.04 -6.07
CA GLU A 34 -16.81 8.86 -6.84
C GLU A 34 -15.36 8.47 -6.52
N GLY A 35 -14.48 9.47 -6.36
CA GLY A 35 -13.11 9.24 -5.93
C GLY A 35 -12.98 8.61 -4.54
N ALA A 36 -13.92 8.79 -3.62
CA ALA A 36 -13.86 8.08 -2.35
C ALA A 36 -14.14 6.58 -2.57
N LEU A 37 -15.06 6.24 -3.46
CA LEU A 37 -15.45 4.86 -3.75
C LEU A 37 -14.32 4.03 -4.37
N ASP A 38 -13.46 4.65 -5.18
CA ASP A 38 -12.26 3.99 -5.72
C ASP A 38 -11.31 3.44 -4.65
N LEU A 39 -11.32 4.04 -3.45
CA LEU A 39 -10.49 3.58 -2.35
C LEU A 39 -11.00 2.28 -1.73
N LEU A 40 -12.31 1.98 -1.81
CA LEU A 40 -12.88 0.73 -1.28
C LEU A 40 -12.39 -0.52 -2.01
N GLN A 41 -11.87 -0.36 -3.23
CA GLN A 41 -11.27 -1.45 -4.02
C GLN A 41 -9.74 -1.44 -3.93
N ALA A 42 -9.16 -0.52 -3.16
CA ALA A 42 -7.73 -0.35 -3.06
C ALA A 42 -7.13 -1.13 -1.90
N HIS A 43 -5.83 -1.40 -2.01
CA HIS A 43 -5.04 -2.00 -0.94
C HIS A 43 -3.91 -1.07 -0.53
N VAL A 44 -3.75 -0.88 0.77
CA VAL A 44 -2.60 -0.22 1.36
C VAL A 44 -1.41 -1.16 1.34
N VAL A 45 -0.29 -0.77 0.74
CA VAL A 45 0.93 -1.58 0.73
C VAL A 45 1.92 -1.11 1.79
N ILE A 46 2.44 -2.04 2.59
CA ILE A 46 3.57 -1.82 3.49
C ILE A 46 4.76 -2.69 3.10
N TRP A 47 5.94 -2.32 3.58
CA TRP A 47 7.17 -3.10 3.47
C TRP A 47 7.72 -3.41 4.86
N THR A 48 8.27 -4.60 5.05
CA THR A 48 8.94 -4.98 6.30
C THR A 48 10.05 -6.00 6.07
N THR A 49 11.11 -5.90 6.88
CA THR A 49 12.21 -6.89 7.00
C THR A 49 11.96 -7.93 8.09
N THR A 50 10.82 -7.85 8.78
CA THR A 50 10.46 -8.78 9.86
C THR A 50 9.09 -9.41 9.59
N PRO A 51 8.97 -10.34 8.62
CA PRO A 51 7.70 -10.97 8.26
C PRO A 51 6.94 -11.59 9.45
N TRP A 52 7.67 -12.11 10.45
CA TRP A 52 7.10 -12.69 11.67
C TRP A 52 6.28 -11.69 12.51
N THR A 53 6.40 -10.39 12.25
CA THR A 53 5.61 -9.34 12.93
C THR A 53 4.24 -9.12 12.29
N ILE A 54 4.00 -9.60 11.06
CA ILE A 54 2.73 -9.38 10.34
C ILE A 54 1.51 -9.91 11.09
N PRO A 55 1.52 -11.11 11.71
CA PRO A 55 0.38 -11.58 12.50
C PRO A 55 0.01 -10.65 13.68
N GLY A 56 0.98 -9.87 14.18
CA GLY A 56 0.79 -8.91 15.26
C GLY A 56 0.43 -7.49 14.81
N ASN A 57 0.27 -7.23 13.51
CA ASN A 57 -0.03 -5.90 13.00
C ASN A 57 -1.39 -5.40 13.52
N ARG A 58 -1.42 -4.13 13.96
CA ARG A 58 -2.64 -3.48 14.49
C ARG A 58 -3.09 -2.28 13.66
N ALA A 59 -2.17 -1.67 12.93
CA ALA A 59 -2.41 -0.46 12.15
C ALA A 59 -1.33 -0.29 11.09
N VAL A 60 -1.64 0.54 10.09
CA VAL A 60 -0.66 1.10 9.15
C VAL A 60 -0.46 2.57 9.49
N ASN A 61 0.80 2.99 9.62
CA ASN A 61 1.15 4.37 9.91
C ASN A 61 1.32 5.17 8.62
N TYR A 62 0.81 6.39 8.64
CA TYR A 62 0.91 7.36 7.55
C TYR A 62 1.47 8.68 8.07
N SER A 63 2.13 9.43 7.18
CA SER A 63 2.68 10.74 7.50
C SER A 63 2.09 11.80 6.56
N PRO A 64 1.54 12.92 7.07
CA PRO A 64 1.05 14.00 6.21
C PRO A 64 2.17 14.73 5.44
N ARG A 65 3.43 14.41 5.72
CA ARG A 65 4.61 14.93 5.01
C ARG A 65 4.99 14.11 3.78
N ILE A 66 4.34 12.97 3.56
CA ILE A 66 4.62 12.06 2.44
C ILE A 66 3.43 12.13 1.49
N ASN A 67 3.72 12.24 0.19
CA ASN A 67 2.70 12.12 -0.84
C ASN A 67 2.43 10.65 -1.12
N TYR A 68 1.14 10.31 -1.15
CA TYR A 68 0.67 8.98 -1.47
C TYR A 68 -0.26 9.07 -2.68
N GLY A 69 -0.10 8.12 -3.60
CA GLY A 69 -0.91 8.00 -4.79
C GLY A 69 -1.75 6.73 -4.78
N LEU A 70 -2.85 6.76 -5.53
CA LEU A 70 -3.58 5.56 -5.91
C LEU A 70 -3.03 5.09 -7.26
N TYR A 71 -2.58 3.84 -7.32
CA TYR A 71 -2.02 3.21 -8.50
C TYR A 71 -2.86 2.03 -8.94
N GLU A 72 -2.97 1.81 -10.23
CA GLU A 72 -3.52 0.59 -10.81
C GLU A 72 -2.37 -0.26 -11.37
N VAL A 73 -2.39 -1.56 -11.08
CA VAL A 73 -1.52 -2.52 -11.74
C VAL A 73 -2.03 -2.72 -13.17
N THR A 74 -1.20 -2.43 -14.18
CA THR A 74 -1.59 -2.58 -15.58
C THR A 74 -0.97 -3.82 -16.22
N ALA A 75 0.11 -4.34 -15.66
CA ALA A 75 0.76 -5.57 -16.10
C ALA A 75 1.49 -6.24 -14.92
N ALA A 76 1.57 -7.56 -14.95
CA ALA A 76 2.36 -8.37 -14.01
C ALA A 76 3.08 -9.47 -14.80
N GLU A 77 4.38 -9.61 -14.58
CA GLU A 77 5.16 -10.70 -15.19
C GLU A 77 4.98 -12.04 -14.44
N ASN A 78 4.71 -11.96 -13.13
CA ASN A 78 4.57 -13.12 -12.26
C ASN A 78 3.09 -13.55 -12.17
N ALA A 79 2.87 -14.87 -12.08
CA ALA A 79 1.54 -15.45 -11.81
C ALA A 79 1.07 -15.28 -10.35
N PHE A 80 1.86 -14.59 -9.52
CA PHE A 80 1.60 -14.35 -8.11
C PHE A 80 1.85 -12.87 -7.78
N GLY A 81 1.36 -12.44 -6.61
CA GLY A 81 1.41 -11.03 -6.22
C GLY A 81 0.29 -10.21 -6.88
N PRO A 82 0.41 -8.87 -6.91
CA PRO A 82 -0.60 -7.99 -7.49
C PRO A 82 -0.82 -8.27 -8.98
N GLN A 83 -2.08 -8.42 -9.38
CA GLN A 83 -2.49 -8.70 -10.76
C GLN A 83 -3.10 -7.46 -11.44
N PRO A 84 -3.16 -7.42 -12.79
CA PRO A 84 -3.78 -6.31 -13.50
C PRO A 84 -5.20 -5.99 -13.02
N GLY A 85 -5.51 -4.70 -12.90
CA GLY A 85 -6.78 -4.16 -12.37
C GLY A 85 -6.80 -3.98 -10.85
N GLU A 86 -5.80 -4.50 -10.13
CA GLU A 86 -5.68 -4.23 -8.70
C GLU A 86 -5.26 -2.78 -8.43
N LYS A 87 -5.92 -2.16 -7.46
CA LYS A 87 -5.63 -0.80 -7.00
C LYS A 87 -4.77 -0.84 -5.74
N LEU A 88 -3.65 -0.12 -5.74
CA LEU A 88 -2.67 -0.06 -4.66
C LEU A 88 -2.46 1.39 -4.20
N ILE A 89 -2.50 1.63 -2.89
CA ILE A 89 -2.09 2.90 -2.28
C ILE A 89 -0.62 2.79 -1.92
N PHE A 90 0.19 3.69 -2.48
CA PHE A 90 1.65 3.67 -2.34
C PHE A 90 2.20 5.07 -2.07
N ALA A 91 3.35 5.15 -1.39
CA ALA A 91 4.09 6.39 -1.31
C ALA A 91 4.69 6.71 -2.70
N ASP A 92 4.43 7.90 -3.23
CA ASP A 92 4.80 8.23 -4.62
C ASP A 92 6.30 8.01 -4.87
N ALA A 93 7.14 8.39 -3.90
CA ALA A 93 8.60 8.27 -3.98
C ALA A 93 9.14 6.83 -4.03
N LEU A 94 8.32 5.83 -3.68
CA LEU A 94 8.73 4.42 -3.60
C LEU A 94 8.04 3.53 -4.64
N ALA A 95 7.03 4.05 -5.34
CA ALA A 95 6.20 3.27 -6.25
C ALA A 95 7.01 2.66 -7.40
N GLU A 96 7.92 3.43 -7.99
CA GLU A 96 8.76 2.98 -9.11
C GLU A 96 9.68 1.82 -8.69
N ASP A 97 10.51 2.03 -7.66
CA ASP A 97 11.44 1.00 -7.15
C ASP A 97 10.71 -0.27 -6.69
N ALA A 98 9.59 -0.13 -5.99
CA ALA A 98 8.80 -1.27 -5.56
C ALA A 98 8.17 -2.03 -6.73
N SER A 99 7.64 -1.32 -7.74
CA SER A 99 7.05 -1.94 -8.93
C SER A 99 8.07 -2.71 -9.76
N ALA A 100 9.29 -2.17 -9.90
CA ALA A 100 10.39 -2.84 -10.58
C ALA A 100 10.79 -4.14 -9.86
N LYS A 101 10.91 -4.12 -8.53
CA LYS A 101 11.20 -5.32 -7.71
C LYS A 101 10.08 -6.36 -7.76
N ALA A 102 8.83 -5.90 -7.75
CA ALA A 102 7.66 -6.77 -7.85
C ALA A 102 7.39 -7.28 -9.29
N LYS A 103 8.09 -6.75 -10.30
CA LYS A 103 7.87 -7.03 -11.73
C LYS A 103 6.43 -6.76 -12.17
N VAL A 104 5.92 -5.60 -11.77
CA VAL A 104 4.61 -5.09 -12.14
C VAL A 104 4.74 -3.70 -12.75
N THR A 105 3.83 -3.34 -13.65
CA THR A 105 3.69 -1.98 -14.16
C THR A 105 2.57 -1.28 -13.40
N LEU A 106 2.86 -0.09 -12.87
CA LEU A 106 1.89 0.74 -12.16
C LEU A 106 1.53 1.97 -12.98
N ASN A 107 0.24 2.27 -13.07
CA ASN A 107 -0.28 3.53 -13.59
C ASN A 107 -0.86 4.35 -12.44
N ARG A 108 -0.42 5.60 -12.28
CA ARG A 108 -0.92 6.48 -11.22
C ARG A 108 -2.28 7.05 -11.63
N LEU A 109 -3.30 6.78 -10.82
CA LEU A 109 -4.66 7.29 -11.04
C LEU A 109 -4.84 8.70 -10.46
N ARG A 110 -4.25 9.00 -9.30
CA ARG A 110 -4.29 10.31 -8.62
C ARG A 110 -3.39 10.36 -7.39
#